data_AF-A0A417USY0-F1
#
_entry.id   AF-A0A417USY0-F1
#
_cell.length_a   1.000
_cell.length_b   1.000
_cell.length_c   1.000
_cell.angle_alpha   90.00
_cell.angle_beta   90.00
_cell.angle_gamma   90.00
#
_symmetry.space_group_name_H-M   'P 1'
#
loop_
_entity.id
_entity.type
_entity.pdbx_description
1 polymer ?
#
loop_
_entity_poly.entity_id
_entity_poly.type
_entity_poly.pdbx_seq_one_letter_code
_entity_poly.pdbx_strand_id
1 'polypeptide(L)'
;MLDPKYLEKFSDQLLGIIDTLTIAIISDMAKRIVKMGNVSESTKHQAEVLQNAGLVYKDTIKRVSQVSGYQKHEVQRMYEEAGVRNLKNEAVYYKQAGKEDIKLNQSNGMQRILQANIRKTCQELDNLTMTTAVRSQSAYIQACNRAQMRVSSGAFSYDKAIADAIKEAAVQGTEVLYPSQHVDKLDVAVRRAVLTGVNQTAAEMNLQYAKDQNCDYVETTAHEGARPEHAVWQGKVFCLSGTDPKYENFYEATGYGTGPGLCGWNCRHNFHAFFPGISTPAYTQEMLDDYSAKNVEYNGKQFTEYEAGQMQRGHERQIRETKRKLAGYSSAVNEAKDDTLKNTLQNRFNEESVRLKKQEAALKAFCKETGRRYESARVQIHVVKNKAGDIVGFNRSVAQKAVWQDRKNTFKNQMSKQLEKLAEEEKKAIWRYTGNAANRVNSAIYSGKQQRIDQEKGFMDLLDSALSKGTAEHKMVVHRDTIPEYLNAFPKGFQYSEEDIKRMNGMTLTNKGYTSTSFHDIMYQGRNVHLEIEIPKGYKGCLYIKDVATEKYKNQEEVLFKRGFQYKIKSVNKEKDRYYIKAEAVL
;
A
#
# COMPACT_ATOMS: atom_id res chain seq x y z
N MET A 1 -28.51 11.48 -12.13
CA MET A 1 -27.86 11.62 -10.80
C MET A 1 -26.51 10.90 -10.75
N LEU A 2 -25.75 11.04 -9.65
CA LEU A 2 -24.54 10.25 -9.39
C LEU A 2 -24.87 8.78 -9.13
N ASP A 3 -24.12 7.89 -9.78
CA ASP A 3 -24.27 6.45 -9.65
C ASP A 3 -23.70 5.92 -8.30
N PRO A 4 -24.39 5.00 -7.59
CA PRO A 4 -23.89 4.46 -6.32
C PRO A 4 -22.55 3.73 -6.41
N LYS A 5 -22.22 3.07 -7.53
CA LYS A 5 -20.92 2.42 -7.75
C LYS A 5 -19.81 3.46 -7.98
N TYR A 6 -20.13 4.61 -8.58
CA TYR A 6 -19.22 5.75 -8.64
C TYR A 6 -18.89 6.27 -7.23
N LEU A 7 -19.92 6.50 -6.40
CA LEU A 7 -19.75 6.98 -5.01
C LEU A 7 -18.94 6.01 -4.13
N GLU A 8 -19.01 4.71 -4.38
CA GLU A 8 -18.25 3.70 -3.62
C GLU A 8 -16.73 3.87 -3.71
N LYS A 9 -16.23 4.22 -4.91
CA LYS A 9 -14.81 4.35 -5.24
C LYS A 9 -14.32 5.80 -5.18
N PHE A 10 -15.25 6.74 -5.09
CA PHE A 10 -14.99 8.16 -5.17
C PHE A 10 -13.88 8.62 -4.21
N SER A 11 -13.97 8.18 -2.96
CA SER A 11 -13.03 8.59 -1.90
C SER A 11 -11.67 7.88 -1.93
N ASP A 12 -11.48 6.86 -2.78
CA ASP A 12 -10.27 6.03 -2.76
C ASP A 12 -9.00 6.85 -3.05
N GLN A 13 -9.13 7.88 -3.87
CA GLN A 13 -8.06 8.82 -4.23
C GLN A 13 -7.49 9.56 -3.00
N LEU A 14 -8.32 9.83 -1.98
CA LEU A 14 -7.89 10.51 -0.76
C LEU A 14 -7.16 9.58 0.21
N LEU A 15 -7.31 8.26 0.07
CA LEU A 15 -6.80 7.28 1.04
C LEU A 15 -5.28 7.33 1.17
N GLY A 16 -4.54 7.34 0.05
CA GLY A 16 -3.09 7.33 0.18
C GLY A 16 -2.49 8.66 0.64
N ILE A 17 -3.22 9.77 0.45
CA ILE A 17 -2.85 11.07 1.01
C ILE A 17 -2.98 11.03 2.54
N ILE A 18 -4.13 10.57 3.06
CA ILE A 18 -4.36 10.46 4.50
C ILE A 18 -3.48 9.40 5.16
N ASP A 19 -3.24 8.28 4.49
CA ASP A 19 -2.41 7.23 5.06
C ASP A 19 -0.94 7.66 5.16
N THR A 20 -0.46 8.52 4.24
CA THR A 20 0.88 9.12 4.34
C THR A 20 0.99 10.01 5.58
N LEU A 21 -0.02 10.84 5.82
CA LEU A 21 -0.10 11.67 7.03
C LEU A 21 -0.15 10.80 8.30
N THR A 22 -1.00 9.77 8.30
CA THR A 22 -1.15 8.79 9.38
C THR A 22 0.19 8.15 9.75
N ILE A 23 0.93 7.64 8.75
CA ILE A 23 2.26 7.05 8.96
C ILE A 23 3.23 8.07 9.55
N ALA A 24 3.23 9.31 9.03
CA ALA A 24 4.15 10.34 9.49
C ALA A 24 3.92 10.74 10.96
N ILE A 25 2.66 10.84 11.40
CA ILE A 25 2.30 11.10 12.80
C ILE A 25 2.79 9.94 13.69
N ILE A 26 2.48 8.71 13.30
CA ILE A 26 2.87 7.51 14.07
C ILE A 26 4.39 7.38 14.17
N SER A 27 5.11 7.58 13.06
CA SER A 27 6.56 7.56 13.03
C SER A 27 7.18 8.59 13.95
N ASP A 28 6.59 9.80 14.04
CA ASP A 28 7.07 10.86 14.91
C ASP A 28 6.88 10.51 16.39
N MET A 29 5.67 10.06 16.77
CA MET A 29 5.38 9.59 18.11
C MET A 29 6.32 8.45 18.52
N ALA A 30 6.52 7.44 17.66
CA ALA A 30 7.38 6.30 17.95
C ALA A 30 8.84 6.71 18.21
N LYS A 31 9.40 7.61 17.38
CA LYS A 31 10.76 8.14 17.59
C LYS A 31 10.88 8.89 18.91
N ARG A 32 9.88 9.70 19.24
CA ARG A 32 9.87 10.46 20.51
C ARG A 32 9.78 9.54 21.71
N ILE A 33 8.93 8.51 21.67
CA ILE A 33 8.84 7.50 22.73
C ILE A 33 10.20 6.83 22.96
N VAL A 34 10.91 6.43 21.89
CA VAL A 34 12.26 5.84 22.01
C VAL A 34 13.28 6.82 22.61
N LYS A 35 13.24 8.10 22.18
CA LYS A 35 14.18 9.13 22.64
C LYS A 35 14.02 9.53 24.11
N MET A 36 12.84 9.35 24.69
CA MET A 36 12.63 9.69 26.11
C MET A 36 13.54 8.90 27.04
N GLY A 37 13.95 7.68 26.68
CA GLY A 37 14.85 6.91 27.52
C GLY A 37 14.23 6.50 28.87
N ASN A 38 15.06 5.93 29.73
CA ASN A 38 14.74 5.77 31.16
C ASN A 38 14.98 7.11 31.86
N VAL A 39 13.91 7.84 32.18
CA VAL A 39 14.00 9.01 33.05
C VAL A 39 13.72 8.55 34.49
N SER A 40 14.74 8.62 35.34
CA SER A 40 14.70 8.11 36.72
C SER A 40 13.88 8.95 37.68
N GLU A 41 13.60 10.21 37.35
CA GLU A 41 12.88 11.16 38.20
C GLU A 41 11.50 11.50 37.62
N SER A 42 10.44 11.17 38.34
CA SER A 42 9.05 11.23 37.85
C SER A 42 8.62 12.62 37.39
N THR A 43 9.06 13.67 38.08
CA THR A 43 8.72 15.07 37.74
C THR A 43 9.40 15.52 36.45
N LYS A 44 10.69 15.17 36.28
CA LYS A 44 11.43 15.43 35.04
C LYS A 44 10.84 14.65 33.86
N HIS A 45 10.46 13.39 34.10
CA HIS A 45 9.78 12.57 33.09
C HIS A 45 8.47 13.21 32.63
N GLN A 46 7.62 13.65 33.56
CA GLN A 46 6.34 14.30 33.23
C GLN A 46 6.55 15.61 32.44
N ALA A 47 7.55 16.42 32.81
CA ALA A 47 7.88 17.64 32.08
C ALA A 47 8.33 17.35 30.64
N GLU A 48 9.21 16.36 30.44
CA GLU A 48 9.67 15.94 29.12
C GLU A 48 8.55 15.34 28.26
N VAL A 49 7.63 14.56 28.86
CA VAL A 49 6.43 14.04 28.21
C VAL A 49 5.56 15.19 27.72
N LEU A 50 5.28 16.19 28.55
CA LEU A 50 4.46 17.34 28.18
C LEU A 50 5.10 18.18 27.07
N GLN A 51 6.41 18.42 27.15
CA GLN A 51 7.15 19.14 26.11
C GLN A 51 7.08 18.40 24.76
N ASN A 52 7.36 17.10 24.76
CA ASN A 52 7.28 16.29 23.54
C ASN A 52 5.84 16.17 23.02
N ALA A 53 4.84 16.09 23.90
CA ALA A 53 3.44 16.10 23.51
C ALA A 53 3.06 17.40 22.79
N GLY A 54 3.53 18.56 23.28
CA GLY A 54 3.36 19.85 22.60
C GLY A 54 4.03 19.89 21.22
N LEU A 55 5.17 19.21 21.05
CA LEU A 55 5.82 19.07 19.75
C LEU A 55 5.06 18.11 18.81
N VAL A 56 4.56 16.97 19.31
CA VAL A 56 3.68 16.06 18.55
C VAL A 56 2.47 16.81 18.01
N TYR A 57 1.85 17.65 18.84
CA TYR A 57 0.74 18.51 18.43
C TYR A 57 1.15 19.45 17.28
N LYS A 58 2.21 20.26 17.48
CA LYS A 58 2.70 21.21 16.48
C LYS A 58 3.10 20.54 15.16
N ASP A 59 3.80 19.42 15.23
CA ASP A 59 4.24 18.67 14.05
C ASP A 59 3.06 18.00 13.34
N THR A 60 2.06 17.53 14.08
CA THR A 60 0.81 17.01 13.48
C THR A 60 0.11 18.13 12.71
N ILE A 61 -0.09 19.30 13.31
CA ILE A 61 -0.69 20.46 12.63
C ILE A 61 0.09 20.84 11.38
N LYS A 62 1.42 20.90 11.45
CA LYS A 62 2.28 21.19 10.30
C LYS A 62 2.11 20.17 9.19
N ARG A 63 2.16 18.87 9.51
CA ARG A 63 2.02 17.79 8.54
C ARG A 63 0.64 17.80 7.90
N VAL A 64 -0.40 18.11 8.66
CA VAL A 64 -1.74 18.19 8.07
C VAL A 64 -1.88 19.42 7.20
N SER A 65 -1.34 20.57 7.60
CA SER A 65 -1.32 21.78 6.77
C SER A 65 -0.62 21.56 5.40
N GLN A 66 0.47 20.79 5.39
CA GLN A 66 1.16 20.40 4.16
C GLN A 66 0.30 19.54 3.23
N VAL A 67 -0.61 18.76 3.81
CA VAL A 67 -1.50 17.86 3.07
C VAL A 67 -2.82 18.54 2.72
N SER A 68 -3.28 19.51 3.53
CA SER A 68 -4.57 20.18 3.37
C SER A 68 -4.64 21.05 2.13
N GLY A 69 -3.53 21.68 1.70
CA GLY A 69 -3.47 22.40 0.43
C GLY A 69 -3.80 21.50 -0.78
N TYR A 70 -3.20 20.31 -0.82
CA TYR A 70 -3.52 19.31 -1.85
C TYR A 70 -4.93 18.76 -1.70
N GLN A 71 -5.40 18.54 -0.48
CA GLN A 71 -6.76 18.08 -0.22
C GLN A 71 -7.80 19.08 -0.71
N LYS A 72 -7.59 20.39 -0.50
CA LYS A 72 -8.55 21.43 -0.93
C LYS A 72 -8.69 21.47 -2.45
N HIS A 73 -7.57 21.46 -3.17
CA HIS A 73 -7.58 21.41 -4.64
C HIS A 73 -8.24 20.11 -5.14
N GLU A 74 -7.89 18.97 -4.54
CA GLU A 74 -8.46 17.69 -4.94
C GLU A 74 -9.96 17.59 -4.63
N VAL A 75 -10.40 18.04 -3.46
CA VAL A 75 -11.81 18.12 -3.09
C VAL A 75 -12.55 19.02 -4.07
N GLN A 76 -12.01 20.20 -4.41
CA GLN A 76 -12.64 21.07 -5.41
C GLN A 76 -12.80 20.37 -6.76
N ARG A 77 -11.73 19.78 -7.30
CA ARG A 77 -11.77 19.01 -8.55
C ARG A 77 -12.82 17.89 -8.50
N MET A 78 -12.80 17.10 -7.43
CA MET A 78 -13.74 16.00 -7.21
C MET A 78 -15.21 16.47 -7.18
N TYR A 79 -15.49 17.61 -6.55
CA TYR A 79 -16.83 18.21 -6.49
C TYR A 79 -17.29 18.75 -7.85
N GLU A 80 -16.40 19.44 -8.57
CA GLU A 80 -16.68 19.98 -9.91
C GLU A 80 -16.95 18.85 -10.91
N GLU A 81 -16.10 17.82 -10.95
CA GLU A 81 -16.28 16.63 -11.79
C GLU A 81 -17.59 15.91 -11.45
N ALA A 82 -17.89 15.71 -10.16
CA ALA A 82 -19.11 15.07 -9.71
C ALA A 82 -20.35 15.91 -10.05
N GLY A 83 -20.30 17.23 -9.87
CA GLY A 83 -21.41 18.13 -10.20
C GLY A 83 -21.74 18.14 -11.69
N VAL A 84 -20.72 18.23 -12.55
CA VAL A 84 -20.88 18.15 -14.01
C VAL A 84 -21.47 16.80 -14.41
N ARG A 85 -20.94 15.70 -13.87
CA ARG A 85 -21.45 14.35 -14.14
C ARG A 85 -22.89 14.18 -13.67
N ASN A 86 -23.22 14.69 -12.48
CA ASN A 86 -24.55 14.61 -11.90
C ASN A 86 -25.59 15.26 -12.82
N LEU A 87 -25.35 16.50 -13.25
CA LEU A 87 -26.26 17.25 -14.12
C LEU A 87 -26.38 16.60 -15.50
N LYS A 88 -25.27 16.10 -16.06
CA LYS A 88 -25.31 15.35 -17.33
C LYS A 88 -26.23 14.12 -17.23
N ASN A 89 -26.16 13.41 -16.10
CA ASN A 89 -27.00 12.25 -15.86
C ASN A 89 -28.47 12.64 -15.60
N GLU A 90 -28.73 13.73 -14.87
CA GLU A 90 -30.11 14.23 -14.67
C GLU A 90 -30.76 14.68 -15.97
N ALA A 91 -30.01 15.37 -16.83
CA ALA A 91 -30.54 15.92 -18.08
C ALA A 91 -31.21 14.86 -18.98
N VAL A 92 -30.89 13.57 -18.82
CA VAL A 92 -31.54 12.47 -19.55
C VAL A 92 -33.05 12.43 -19.26
N TYR A 93 -33.45 12.53 -17.99
CA TYR A 93 -34.86 12.45 -17.58
C TYR A 93 -35.65 13.69 -18.02
N TYR A 94 -35.03 14.87 -17.91
CA TYR A 94 -35.66 16.12 -18.37
C TYR A 94 -35.85 16.14 -19.90
N LYS A 95 -34.86 15.67 -20.68
CA LYS A 95 -34.98 15.58 -22.14
C LYS A 95 -36.07 14.61 -22.58
N GLN A 96 -36.23 13.47 -21.89
CA GLN A 96 -37.33 12.54 -22.14
C GLN A 96 -38.70 13.18 -21.92
N ALA A 97 -38.80 14.11 -20.98
CA ALA A 97 -40.00 14.92 -20.72
C ALA A 97 -40.13 16.17 -21.60
N GLY A 98 -39.32 16.31 -22.66
CA GLY A 98 -39.37 17.45 -23.57
C GLY A 98 -38.86 18.77 -22.96
N LYS A 99 -38.08 18.70 -21.86
CA LYS A 99 -37.52 19.87 -21.18
C LYS A 99 -36.07 20.12 -21.58
N GLU A 100 -35.64 21.38 -21.49
CA GLU A 100 -34.26 21.80 -21.80
C GLU A 100 -33.25 21.34 -20.74
N ASP A 101 -32.01 21.11 -21.16
CA ASP A 101 -30.94 20.75 -20.24
C ASP A 101 -30.27 21.96 -19.59
N ILE A 102 -30.07 21.89 -18.27
CA ILE A 102 -29.35 22.91 -17.51
C ILE A 102 -27.92 22.43 -17.27
N LYS A 103 -26.94 23.19 -17.78
CA LYS A 103 -25.53 22.97 -17.49
C LYS A 103 -25.12 23.73 -16.24
N LEU A 104 -24.09 23.23 -15.55
CA LEU A 104 -23.57 23.84 -14.32
C LEU A 104 -23.21 25.33 -14.50
N ASN A 105 -22.58 25.68 -15.63
CA ASN A 105 -22.18 27.05 -15.93
C ASN A 105 -23.37 27.99 -16.24
N GLN A 106 -24.57 27.44 -16.47
CA GLN A 106 -25.79 28.19 -16.78
C GLN A 106 -26.65 28.47 -15.53
N SER A 107 -26.47 27.74 -14.42
CA SER A 107 -27.25 27.94 -13.19
C SER A 107 -26.41 28.56 -12.06
N ASN A 108 -26.68 29.85 -11.78
CA ASN A 108 -26.10 30.56 -10.63
C ASN A 108 -26.51 29.94 -9.28
N GLY A 109 -27.66 29.24 -9.23
CA GLY A 109 -28.11 28.52 -8.03
C GLY A 109 -27.24 27.29 -7.77
N MET A 110 -27.06 26.44 -8.78
CA MET A 110 -26.25 25.22 -8.66
C MET A 110 -24.76 25.52 -8.43
N GLN A 111 -24.22 26.58 -9.02
CA GLN A 111 -22.85 27.03 -8.70
C GLN A 111 -22.70 27.47 -7.25
N ARG A 112 -23.69 28.17 -6.69
CA ARG A 112 -23.68 28.56 -5.27
C ARG A 112 -23.74 27.34 -4.35
N ILE A 113 -24.59 26.35 -4.67
CA ILE A 113 -24.67 25.05 -3.98
C ILE A 113 -23.30 24.35 -3.99
N LEU A 114 -22.67 24.24 -5.16
CA LEU A 114 -21.37 23.61 -5.33
C LEU A 114 -20.31 24.27 -4.44
N GLN A 115 -20.17 25.60 -4.56
CA GLN A 115 -19.16 26.36 -3.84
C GLN A 115 -19.40 26.37 -2.32
N ALA A 116 -20.66 26.39 -1.89
CA ALA A 116 -21.01 26.29 -0.46
C ALA A 116 -20.60 24.93 0.12
N ASN A 117 -20.90 23.83 -0.58
CA ASN A 117 -20.59 22.49 -0.10
C ASN A 117 -19.09 22.14 -0.18
N ILE A 118 -18.35 22.69 -1.16
CA ILE A 118 -16.88 22.63 -1.17
C ILE A 118 -16.33 23.30 0.09
N ARG A 119 -16.76 24.54 0.39
CA ARG A 119 -16.31 25.26 1.60
C ARG A 119 -16.64 24.50 2.88
N LYS A 120 -17.88 24.00 3.01
CA LYS A 120 -18.33 23.20 4.16
C LYS A 120 -17.47 21.97 4.37
N THR A 121 -17.18 21.23 3.30
CA THR A 121 -16.36 20.01 3.39
C THR A 121 -14.91 20.32 3.71
N CYS A 122 -14.33 21.35 3.11
CA CYS A 122 -12.98 21.79 3.46
C CYS A 122 -12.88 22.20 4.95
N GLN A 123 -13.89 22.90 5.48
CA GLN A 123 -13.94 23.26 6.89
C GLN A 123 -14.08 22.03 7.80
N GLU A 124 -14.91 21.06 7.42
CA GLU A 124 -15.03 19.79 8.15
C GLU A 124 -13.68 19.04 8.19
N LEU A 125 -12.95 18.99 7.06
CA LEU A 125 -11.63 18.38 7.00
C LEU A 125 -10.60 19.12 7.88
N ASP A 126 -10.64 20.46 7.90
CA ASP A 126 -9.82 21.28 8.80
C ASP A 126 -10.15 20.99 10.28
N ASN A 127 -11.43 20.76 10.63
CA ASN A 127 -11.84 20.38 12.00
C ASN A 127 -11.37 18.97 12.40
N LEU A 128 -11.53 17.98 11.51
CA LEU A 128 -11.07 16.61 11.72
C LEU A 128 -9.54 16.56 11.94
N THR A 129 -8.84 17.41 11.20
CA THR A 129 -7.40 17.62 11.34
C THR A 129 -7.03 18.15 12.73
N MET A 130 -7.72 19.18 13.21
CA MET A 130 -7.45 19.78 14.52
C MET A 130 -7.70 18.79 15.65
N THR A 131 -8.81 18.06 15.60
CA THR A 131 -9.12 17.05 16.61
C THR A 131 -8.13 15.89 16.58
N THR A 132 -7.61 15.53 15.39
CA THR A 132 -6.51 14.55 15.28
C THR A 132 -5.29 14.99 16.07
N ALA A 133 -4.84 16.25 15.92
CA ALA A 133 -3.65 16.73 16.63
C ALA A 133 -3.79 16.62 18.17
N VAL A 134 -4.97 16.97 18.69
CA VAL A 134 -5.29 16.82 20.13
C VAL A 134 -5.28 15.36 20.56
N ARG A 135 -5.82 14.47 19.72
CA ARG A 135 -5.85 13.02 20.00
C ARG A 135 -4.46 12.39 19.90
N SER A 136 -3.64 12.77 18.93
CA SER A 136 -2.23 12.36 18.83
C SER A 136 -1.44 12.75 20.07
N GLN A 137 -1.61 13.99 20.52
CA GLN A 137 -0.99 14.48 21.76
C GLN A 137 -1.43 13.64 22.97
N SER A 138 -2.74 13.43 23.12
CA SER A 138 -3.31 12.64 24.22
C SER A 138 -2.83 11.19 24.19
N ALA A 139 -2.81 10.56 23.01
CA ALA A 139 -2.32 9.20 22.82
C ALA A 139 -0.83 9.07 23.18
N TYR A 140 -0.02 10.07 22.83
CA TYR A 140 1.39 10.12 23.20
C TYR A 140 1.56 10.17 24.72
N ILE A 141 0.89 11.11 25.39
CA ILE A 141 0.94 11.25 26.86
C ILE A 141 0.53 9.95 27.54
N GLN A 142 -0.59 9.36 27.11
CA GLN A 142 -1.09 8.12 27.70
C GLN A 142 -0.14 6.94 27.49
N ALA A 143 0.45 6.80 26.30
CA ALA A 143 1.41 5.75 26.00
C ALA A 143 2.66 5.87 26.88
N CYS A 144 3.19 7.09 27.03
CA CYS A 144 4.34 7.38 27.89
C CYS A 144 4.03 7.09 29.36
N ASN A 145 2.90 7.58 29.88
CA ASN A 145 2.51 7.37 31.28
C ASN A 145 2.30 5.88 31.60
N ARG A 146 1.68 5.11 30.67
CA ARG A 146 1.50 3.66 30.86
C ARG A 146 2.82 2.92 30.79
N ALA A 147 3.74 3.30 29.91
CA ALA A 147 5.10 2.72 29.90
C ALA A 147 5.81 2.99 31.23
N GLN A 148 5.81 4.23 31.71
CA GLN A 148 6.41 4.58 33.00
C GLN A 148 5.81 3.76 34.15
N MET A 149 4.48 3.67 34.23
CA MET A 149 3.81 2.87 35.25
C MET A 149 4.22 1.39 35.19
N ARG A 150 4.32 0.80 34.00
CA ARG A 150 4.73 -0.60 33.80
C ARG A 150 6.19 -0.85 34.21
N VAL A 151 7.08 0.12 33.97
CA VAL A 151 8.48 0.04 34.37
C VAL A 151 8.62 0.26 35.87
N SER A 152 8.00 1.30 36.43
CA SER A 152 8.10 1.64 37.85
C SER A 152 7.49 0.60 38.77
N SER A 153 6.45 -0.12 38.32
CA SER A 153 5.85 -1.24 39.06
C SER A 153 6.65 -2.54 38.97
N GLY A 154 7.71 -2.59 38.14
CA GLY A 154 8.46 -3.82 37.86
C GLY A 154 7.70 -4.86 37.03
N ALA A 155 6.48 -4.54 36.57
CA ALA A 155 5.64 -5.46 35.80
C ALA A 155 6.25 -5.80 34.42
N PHE A 156 7.02 -4.88 33.83
CA PHE A 156 7.68 -5.07 32.55
C PHE A 156 9.10 -4.52 32.55
N SER A 157 9.98 -5.14 31.76
CA SER A 157 11.25 -4.54 31.39
C SER A 157 11.03 -3.31 30.52
N TYR A 158 11.97 -2.36 30.58
CA TYR A 158 11.91 -1.09 29.85
C TYR A 158 11.65 -1.28 28.35
N ASP A 159 12.38 -2.19 27.71
CA ASP A 159 12.26 -2.48 26.29
C ASP A 159 10.85 -2.96 25.89
N LYS A 160 10.21 -3.80 26.72
CA LYS A 160 8.84 -4.28 26.50
C LYS A 160 7.82 -3.17 26.71
N ALA A 161 7.99 -2.33 27.73
CA ALA A 161 7.10 -1.21 28.01
C ALA A 161 7.12 -0.17 26.88
N ILE A 162 8.30 0.16 26.34
CA ILE A 162 8.46 1.04 25.17
C ILE A 162 7.82 0.43 23.93
N ALA A 163 8.05 -0.85 23.66
CA ALA A 163 7.45 -1.53 22.51
C ALA A 163 5.91 -1.53 22.56
N ASP A 164 5.33 -1.69 23.74
CA ASP A 164 3.87 -1.60 23.90
C ASP A 164 3.35 -0.16 23.77
N ALA A 165 4.07 0.83 24.30
CA ALA A 165 3.70 2.24 24.14
C ALA A 165 3.69 2.66 22.67
N ILE A 166 4.67 2.20 21.87
CA ILE A 166 4.70 2.44 20.41
C ILE A 166 3.47 1.83 19.72
N LYS A 167 3.07 0.61 20.12
CA LYS A 167 1.87 -0.04 19.60
C LYS A 167 0.60 0.76 19.93
N GLU A 168 0.46 1.18 21.17
CA GLU A 168 -0.70 1.97 21.62
C GLU A 168 -0.78 3.31 20.89
N ALA A 169 0.35 4.04 20.82
CA ALA A 169 0.47 5.27 20.05
C ALA A 169 0.14 5.07 18.57
N ALA A 170 0.60 3.98 17.95
CA ALA A 170 0.31 3.67 16.55
C ALA A 170 -1.18 3.38 16.29
N VAL A 171 -1.87 2.77 17.27
CA VAL A 171 -3.31 2.46 17.16
C VAL A 171 -4.16 3.71 17.42
N GLN A 172 -3.85 4.49 18.45
CA GLN A 172 -4.68 5.60 18.94
C GLN A 172 -4.33 6.96 18.32
N GLY A 173 -3.07 7.17 17.95
CA GLY A 173 -2.52 8.48 17.56
C GLY A 173 -3.00 9.03 16.21
N THR A 174 -4.01 8.43 15.58
CA THR A 174 -4.62 8.89 14.32
C THR A 174 -6.14 8.84 14.39
N GLU A 175 -6.67 8.95 15.62
CA GLU A 175 -8.09 9.08 15.91
C GLU A 175 -8.57 10.52 15.79
N VAL A 176 -9.82 10.69 15.35
CA VAL A 176 -10.58 11.93 15.42
C VAL A 176 -11.64 11.83 16.50
N LEU A 177 -11.99 12.95 17.11
CA LEU A 177 -13.06 13.04 18.10
C LEU A 177 -14.15 13.97 17.57
N TYR A 178 -15.36 13.45 17.44
CA TYR A 178 -16.53 14.24 17.08
C TYR A 178 -17.11 14.95 18.32
N PRO A 179 -17.84 16.06 18.15
CA PRO A 179 -18.57 16.70 19.24
C PRO A 179 -19.51 15.74 19.98
N SER A 180 -20.08 14.76 19.26
CA SER A 180 -20.92 13.68 19.79
C SER A 180 -20.17 12.65 20.65
N GLN A 181 -18.87 12.85 20.91
CA GLN A 181 -17.96 11.90 21.55
C GLN A 181 -17.67 10.62 20.75
N HIS A 182 -18.22 10.50 19.55
CA HIS A 182 -17.86 9.42 18.63
C HIS A 182 -16.39 9.53 18.23
N VAL A 183 -15.72 8.39 18.13
CA VAL A 183 -14.31 8.30 17.73
C VAL A 183 -14.20 7.50 16.44
N ASP A 184 -13.49 8.05 15.47
CA ASP A 184 -13.14 7.36 14.23
C ASP A 184 -11.64 7.42 13.99
N LYS A 185 -11.17 6.62 13.03
CA LYS A 185 -9.84 6.81 12.44
C LYS A 185 -9.89 7.93 11.40
N LEU A 186 -8.83 8.72 11.31
CA LEU A 186 -8.74 9.86 10.39
C LEU A 186 -9.08 9.46 8.93
N ASP A 187 -8.60 8.31 8.45
CA ASP A 187 -8.89 7.80 7.11
C ASP A 187 -10.39 7.50 6.89
N VAL A 188 -11.08 7.02 7.91
CA VAL A 188 -12.52 6.74 7.87
C VAL A 188 -13.31 8.04 7.87
N ALA A 189 -12.94 8.98 8.75
CA ALA A 189 -13.60 10.26 8.92
C ALA A 189 -13.55 11.13 7.66
N VAL A 190 -12.35 11.29 7.08
CA VAL A 190 -12.13 12.08 5.85
C VAL A 190 -12.92 11.50 4.67
N ARG A 191 -12.85 10.18 4.49
CA ARG A 191 -13.61 9.49 3.44
C ARG A 191 -15.11 9.71 3.60
N ARG A 192 -15.63 9.58 4.82
CA ARG A 192 -17.05 9.79 5.10
C ARG A 192 -17.46 11.23 4.82
N ALA A 193 -16.67 12.20 5.26
CA ALA A 193 -16.96 13.62 5.06
C ALA A 193 -17.06 13.96 3.56
N VAL A 194 -16.07 13.55 2.77
CA VAL A 194 -16.04 13.85 1.33
C VAL A 194 -17.14 13.15 0.55
N LEU A 195 -17.36 11.84 0.80
CA LEU A 195 -18.44 11.10 0.13
C LEU A 195 -19.81 11.71 0.47
N THR A 196 -20.04 12.01 1.75
CA THR A 196 -21.31 12.60 2.23
C THR A 196 -21.53 13.96 1.58
N GLY A 197 -20.54 14.85 1.61
CA GLY A 197 -20.71 16.19 1.06
C GLY A 197 -20.91 16.19 -0.47
N VAL A 198 -20.27 15.29 -1.22
CA VAL A 198 -20.51 15.18 -2.67
C VAL A 198 -21.89 14.64 -2.98
N ASN A 199 -22.33 13.62 -2.24
CA ASN A 199 -23.66 13.08 -2.44
C ASN A 199 -24.75 14.11 -2.08
N GLN A 200 -24.54 14.88 -0.99
CA GLN A 200 -25.41 16.00 -0.61
C GLN A 200 -25.43 17.11 -1.66
N THR A 201 -24.26 17.47 -2.21
CA THR A 201 -24.17 18.47 -3.29
C THR A 201 -24.98 18.04 -4.51
N ALA A 202 -24.85 16.78 -4.93
CA ALA A 202 -25.62 16.23 -6.04
C ALA A 202 -27.13 16.25 -5.75
N ALA A 203 -27.54 15.89 -4.54
CA ALA A 203 -28.94 15.92 -4.13
C ALA A 203 -29.52 17.35 -4.12
N GLU A 204 -28.80 18.31 -3.55
CA GLU A 204 -29.19 19.73 -3.55
C GLU A 204 -29.29 20.30 -4.97
N MET A 205 -28.36 19.92 -5.86
CA MET A 205 -28.44 20.27 -7.28
C MET A 205 -29.66 19.64 -7.97
N ASN A 206 -29.99 18.38 -7.67
CA ASN A 206 -31.16 17.72 -8.25
C ASN A 206 -32.47 18.39 -7.80
N LEU A 207 -32.57 18.81 -6.53
CA LEU A 207 -33.70 19.60 -6.04
C LEU A 207 -33.79 20.97 -6.70
N GLN A 208 -32.65 21.65 -6.89
CA GLN A 208 -32.63 22.92 -7.62
C GLN A 208 -33.07 22.73 -9.09
N TYR A 209 -32.64 21.64 -9.74
CA TYR A 209 -33.07 21.32 -11.10
C TYR A 209 -34.57 21.05 -11.16
N ALA A 210 -35.08 20.24 -10.22
CA ALA A 210 -36.50 19.94 -10.13
C ALA A 210 -37.34 21.21 -9.97
N LYS A 211 -36.89 22.13 -9.11
CA LYS A 211 -37.49 23.46 -8.94
C LYS A 211 -37.45 24.29 -10.24
N ASP A 212 -36.29 24.40 -10.88
CA ASP A 212 -36.11 25.21 -12.09
C ASP A 212 -36.98 24.72 -13.26
N GLN A 213 -37.33 23.43 -13.26
CA GLN A 213 -38.08 22.76 -14.32
C GLN A 213 -39.51 22.39 -13.92
N ASN A 214 -39.99 22.80 -12.74
CA ASN A 214 -41.30 22.44 -12.19
C ASN A 214 -41.56 20.90 -12.21
N CYS A 215 -40.57 20.13 -11.79
CA CYS A 215 -40.69 18.70 -11.55
C CYS A 215 -40.96 18.46 -10.06
N ASP A 216 -42.05 17.77 -9.74
CA ASP A 216 -42.48 17.54 -8.35
C ASP A 216 -42.31 16.09 -7.89
N TYR A 217 -41.81 15.20 -8.75
CA TYR A 217 -41.60 13.78 -8.42
C TYR A 217 -40.16 13.37 -8.62
N VAL A 218 -39.70 12.50 -7.73
CA VAL A 218 -38.35 11.95 -7.77
C VAL A 218 -38.36 10.45 -7.50
N GLU A 219 -37.54 9.71 -8.23
CA GLU A 219 -37.28 8.30 -7.98
C GLU A 219 -35.93 8.14 -7.28
N THR A 220 -35.89 7.35 -6.21
CA THR A 220 -34.64 7.09 -5.48
C THR A 220 -33.84 5.96 -6.11
N THR A 221 -32.52 6.11 -6.11
CA THR A 221 -31.61 5.09 -6.62
C THR A 221 -31.64 3.82 -5.78
N ALA A 222 -31.30 2.68 -6.37
CA ALA A 222 -31.10 1.42 -5.69
C ALA A 222 -29.70 0.85 -5.96
N HIS A 223 -29.14 0.12 -5.00
CA HIS A 223 -27.89 -0.61 -5.15
C HIS A 223 -27.79 -1.80 -4.19
N GLU A 224 -27.08 -2.84 -4.61
CA GLU A 224 -26.69 -3.96 -3.75
C GLU A 224 -25.89 -3.47 -2.52
N GLY A 225 -26.08 -4.14 -1.38
CA GLY A 225 -25.39 -3.80 -0.14
C GLY A 225 -25.83 -2.47 0.48
N ALA A 226 -27.05 -2.01 0.20
CA ALA A 226 -27.74 -1.01 0.99
C ALA A 226 -27.86 -1.48 2.46
N ARG A 227 -27.73 -0.55 3.42
CA ARG A 227 -28.02 -0.89 4.82
C ARG A 227 -29.53 -1.11 4.98
N PRO A 228 -30.00 -2.03 5.84
CA PRO A 228 -31.41 -2.42 5.88
C PRO A 228 -32.39 -1.25 6.02
N GLU A 229 -32.10 -0.32 6.91
CA GLU A 229 -32.89 0.91 7.13
C GLU A 229 -32.92 1.87 5.92
N HIS A 230 -32.00 1.74 4.97
CA HIS A 230 -32.01 2.51 3.72
C HIS A 230 -32.63 1.75 2.55
N ALA A 231 -32.74 0.43 2.65
CA ALA A 231 -33.27 -0.40 1.58
C ALA A 231 -34.75 -0.08 1.31
N VAL A 232 -35.47 0.39 2.34
CA VAL A 232 -36.91 0.71 2.29
C VAL A 232 -37.28 1.86 1.35
N TRP A 233 -36.31 2.66 0.90
CA TRP A 233 -36.53 3.74 -0.06
C TRP A 233 -36.31 3.29 -1.50
N GLN A 234 -35.44 2.29 -1.72
CA GLN A 234 -34.88 1.96 -3.04
C GLN A 234 -35.94 1.80 -4.13
N GLY A 235 -35.75 2.51 -5.25
CA GLY A 235 -36.61 2.41 -6.44
C GLY A 235 -38.01 3.00 -6.26
N LYS A 236 -38.30 3.62 -5.12
CA LYS A 236 -39.60 4.30 -4.90
C LYS A 236 -39.61 5.69 -5.51
N VAL A 237 -40.80 6.08 -5.97
CA VAL A 237 -41.15 7.43 -6.42
C VAL A 237 -41.81 8.20 -5.29
N PHE A 238 -41.39 9.43 -5.07
CA PHE A 238 -41.90 10.31 -4.02
C PHE A 238 -42.35 11.65 -4.60
N CYS A 239 -43.30 12.31 -3.93
CA CYS A 239 -43.72 13.67 -4.24
C CYS A 239 -42.93 14.67 -3.36
N LEU A 240 -42.29 15.66 -3.97
CA LEU A 240 -41.50 16.68 -3.28
C LEU A 240 -42.39 17.64 -2.49
N SER A 241 -43.48 18.11 -3.09
CA SER A 241 -44.44 19.01 -2.44
C SER A 241 -45.34 18.32 -1.42
N GLY A 242 -45.53 17.00 -1.53
CA GLY A 242 -46.49 16.22 -0.74
C GLY A 242 -47.96 16.47 -1.12
N THR A 243 -48.23 17.10 -2.26
CA THR A 243 -49.61 17.45 -2.67
C THR A 243 -50.36 16.32 -3.37
N ASP A 244 -49.65 15.32 -3.90
CA ASP A 244 -50.24 14.14 -4.54
C ASP A 244 -50.34 12.97 -3.55
N PRO A 245 -51.55 12.54 -3.12
CA PRO A 245 -51.74 11.43 -2.18
C PRO A 245 -51.35 10.06 -2.76
N LYS A 246 -51.09 9.95 -4.07
CA LYS A 246 -50.64 8.71 -4.71
C LYS A 246 -49.18 8.38 -4.37
N TYR A 247 -48.37 9.37 -3.99
CA TYR A 247 -46.95 9.21 -3.68
C TYR A 247 -46.66 9.72 -2.28
N GLU A 248 -45.81 9.00 -1.53
CA GLU A 248 -45.38 9.45 -0.20
C GLU A 248 -44.61 10.78 -0.30
N ASN A 249 -44.70 11.62 0.75
CA ASN A 249 -43.90 12.84 0.83
C ASN A 249 -42.41 12.48 0.91
N PHE A 250 -41.60 13.08 0.02
CA PHE A 250 -40.17 12.80 -0.08
C PHE A 250 -39.41 13.06 1.22
N TYR A 251 -39.68 14.17 1.91
CA TYR A 251 -38.94 14.55 3.10
C TYR A 251 -39.31 13.68 4.30
N GLU A 252 -40.60 13.41 4.49
CA GLU A 252 -41.10 12.60 5.61
C GLU A 252 -40.71 11.12 5.47
N ALA A 253 -40.90 10.54 4.28
CA ALA A 253 -40.65 9.12 4.06
C ALA A 253 -39.16 8.75 4.07
N THR A 254 -38.29 9.70 3.68
CA THR A 254 -36.85 9.43 3.51
C THR A 254 -35.97 10.06 4.60
N GLY A 255 -36.53 10.97 5.41
CA GLY A 255 -35.78 11.74 6.39
C GLY A 255 -34.70 12.63 5.78
N TYR A 256 -34.83 13.00 4.50
CA TYR A 256 -33.86 13.85 3.79
C TYR A 256 -33.57 15.13 4.59
N GLY A 257 -32.28 15.51 4.64
CA GLY A 257 -31.81 16.65 5.44
C GLY A 257 -31.37 16.29 6.86
N THR A 258 -31.62 15.05 7.31
CA THR A 258 -31.10 14.53 8.59
C THR A 258 -29.82 13.72 8.39
N GLY A 259 -29.07 13.48 9.47
CA GLY A 259 -27.90 12.60 9.48
C GLY A 259 -28.17 11.17 9.02
N PRO A 260 -29.17 10.46 9.58
CA PRO A 260 -29.47 9.07 9.19
C PRO A 260 -30.31 8.94 7.91
N GLY A 261 -30.98 9.99 7.43
CA GLY A 261 -31.86 9.94 6.27
C GLY A 261 -31.17 9.81 4.91
N LEU A 262 -31.97 9.88 3.85
CA LEU A 262 -31.49 9.82 2.46
C LEU A 262 -30.44 10.91 2.18
N CYS A 263 -29.39 10.55 1.43
CA CYS A 263 -28.20 11.38 1.22
C CYS A 263 -27.42 11.78 2.49
N GLY A 264 -27.75 11.17 3.64
CA GLY A 264 -27.09 11.38 4.92
C GLY A 264 -25.74 10.68 5.06
N TRP A 265 -25.30 10.46 6.30
CA TRP A 265 -23.96 9.99 6.64
C TRP A 265 -23.57 8.70 5.89
N ASN A 266 -22.51 8.78 5.08
CA ASN A 266 -21.95 7.65 4.32
C ASN A 266 -22.98 6.92 3.43
N CYS A 267 -24.09 7.58 3.07
CA CYS A 267 -25.11 7.05 2.19
C CYS A 267 -24.67 7.15 0.73
N ARG A 268 -24.92 6.11 -0.07
CA ARG A 268 -24.68 6.10 -1.53
C ARG A 268 -25.96 6.26 -2.35
N HIS A 269 -27.12 6.31 -1.71
CA HIS A 269 -28.37 6.59 -2.39
C HIS A 269 -28.47 8.09 -2.70
N ASN A 270 -29.06 8.37 -3.85
CA ASN A 270 -29.52 9.69 -4.27
C ASN A 270 -30.89 9.50 -4.94
N PHE A 271 -31.35 10.49 -5.68
CA PHE A 271 -32.61 10.47 -6.41
C PHE A 271 -32.48 11.26 -7.71
N HIS A 272 -33.42 11.03 -8.63
CA HIS A 272 -33.51 11.72 -9.92
C HIS A 272 -34.93 12.14 -10.23
N ALA A 273 -35.07 13.07 -11.18
CA ALA A 273 -36.37 13.47 -11.68
C ALA A 273 -37.19 12.28 -12.20
N PHE A 274 -38.47 12.29 -11.89
CA PHE A 274 -39.47 11.36 -12.38
C PHE A 274 -40.68 12.16 -12.91
N PHE A 275 -41.19 11.81 -14.08
CA PHE A 275 -42.33 12.48 -14.70
C PHE A 275 -43.47 11.47 -14.88
N PRO A 276 -44.51 11.49 -14.04
CA PRO A 276 -45.63 10.55 -14.15
C PRO A 276 -46.23 10.55 -15.57
N GLY A 277 -46.43 9.35 -16.13
CA GLY A 277 -46.94 9.17 -17.50
C GLY A 277 -45.90 9.30 -18.61
N ILE A 278 -44.66 9.71 -18.29
CA ILE A 278 -43.53 9.81 -19.24
C ILE A 278 -42.38 8.88 -18.81
N SER A 279 -41.96 8.99 -17.55
CA SER A 279 -40.89 8.18 -16.97
C SER A 279 -41.35 6.75 -16.68
N THR A 280 -40.48 5.80 -16.98
CA THR A 280 -40.58 4.41 -16.50
C THR A 280 -39.71 4.24 -15.27
N PRO A 281 -40.15 3.51 -14.22
CA PRO A 281 -39.30 3.20 -13.07
C PRO A 281 -37.96 2.60 -13.50
N ALA A 282 -36.87 3.09 -12.91
CA ALA A 282 -35.52 2.66 -13.23
C ALA A 282 -35.18 1.26 -12.67
N TYR A 283 -35.97 0.77 -11.70
CA TYR A 283 -35.73 -0.50 -11.02
C TYR A 283 -36.99 -1.37 -11.04
N THR A 284 -36.84 -2.63 -11.43
CA THR A 284 -37.91 -3.62 -11.33
C THR A 284 -37.97 -4.20 -9.91
N GLN A 285 -39.12 -4.75 -9.53
CA GLN A 285 -39.24 -5.44 -8.23
C GLN A 285 -38.24 -6.60 -8.11
N GLU A 286 -38.03 -7.37 -9.20
CA GLU A 286 -37.05 -8.45 -9.25
C GLU A 286 -35.62 -7.96 -8.95
N MET A 287 -35.22 -6.79 -9.47
CA MET A 287 -33.91 -6.21 -9.16
C MET A 287 -33.79 -5.80 -7.69
N LEU A 288 -34.85 -5.24 -7.10
CA LEU A 288 -34.87 -4.82 -5.69
C LEU A 288 -34.84 -6.03 -4.74
N ASP A 289 -35.55 -7.09 -5.11
CA ASP A 289 -35.54 -8.37 -4.39
C ASP A 289 -34.16 -9.03 -4.46
N ASP A 290 -33.51 -9.02 -5.63
CA ASP A 290 -32.14 -9.52 -5.81
C ASP A 290 -31.12 -8.71 -4.97
N TYR A 291 -31.21 -7.38 -4.94
CA TYR A 291 -30.33 -6.54 -4.11
C TYR A 291 -30.44 -6.81 -2.61
N SER A 292 -31.57 -7.36 -2.17
CA SER A 292 -31.86 -7.70 -0.77
C SER A 292 -31.61 -9.18 -0.46
N ALA A 293 -31.35 -9.99 -1.49
CA ALA A 293 -31.18 -11.43 -1.36
C ALA A 293 -29.90 -11.80 -0.60
N LYS A 294 -29.94 -12.97 0.06
CA LYS A 294 -28.76 -13.60 0.67
C LYS A 294 -28.09 -14.51 -0.35
N ASN A 295 -27.41 -13.91 -1.32
CA ASN A 295 -26.77 -14.59 -2.44
C ASN A 295 -25.24 -14.79 -2.26
N VAL A 296 -24.66 -14.29 -1.16
CA VAL A 296 -23.23 -14.45 -0.87
C VAL A 296 -23.00 -15.62 0.07
N GLU A 297 -22.42 -16.70 -0.44
CA GLU A 297 -22.03 -17.85 0.38
C GLU A 297 -20.63 -17.65 0.98
N TYR A 298 -20.48 -17.93 2.27
CA TYR A 298 -19.18 -17.96 2.96
C TYR A 298 -19.22 -18.96 4.12
N ASN A 299 -18.27 -19.90 4.18
CA ASN A 299 -18.24 -20.96 5.20
C ASN A 299 -19.60 -21.71 5.36
N GLY A 300 -20.28 -22.01 4.25
CA GLY A 300 -21.56 -22.73 4.25
C GLY A 300 -22.75 -21.94 4.82
N LYS A 301 -22.62 -20.61 4.98
CA LYS A 301 -23.70 -19.71 5.38
C LYS A 301 -23.96 -18.67 4.30
N GLN A 302 -25.23 -18.31 4.13
CA GLN A 302 -25.67 -17.29 3.18
C GLN A 302 -25.75 -15.92 3.85
N PHE A 303 -25.22 -14.91 3.18
CA PHE A 303 -25.16 -13.52 3.60
C PHE A 303 -25.69 -12.60 2.52
N THR A 304 -26.20 -11.44 2.93
CA THR A 304 -26.46 -10.32 2.02
C THR A 304 -25.16 -9.66 1.57
N GLU A 305 -25.19 -8.95 0.45
CA GLU A 305 -24.06 -8.12 0.00
C GLU A 305 -23.62 -7.07 1.05
N TYR A 306 -24.56 -6.59 1.87
CA TYR A 306 -24.26 -5.67 2.97
C TYR A 306 -23.43 -6.35 4.06
N GLU A 307 -23.86 -7.52 4.54
CA GLU A 307 -23.19 -8.30 5.59
C GLU A 307 -21.78 -8.74 5.13
N ALA A 308 -21.67 -9.31 3.94
CA ALA A 308 -20.38 -9.69 3.36
C ALA A 308 -19.46 -8.46 3.18
N GLY A 309 -20.01 -7.33 2.75
CA GLY A 309 -19.30 -6.05 2.70
C GLY A 309 -18.79 -5.58 4.07
N GLN A 310 -19.55 -5.77 5.16
CA GLN A 310 -19.07 -5.44 6.51
C GLN A 310 -17.92 -6.34 6.96
N MET A 311 -17.96 -7.64 6.62
CA MET A 311 -16.86 -8.57 6.90
C MET A 311 -15.59 -8.17 6.16
N GLN A 312 -15.71 -7.86 4.86
CA GLN A 312 -14.59 -7.36 4.06
C GLN A 312 -13.96 -6.12 4.70
N ARG A 313 -14.79 -5.13 5.07
CA ARG A 313 -14.33 -3.90 5.74
C ARG A 313 -13.67 -4.20 7.09
N GLY A 314 -14.11 -5.24 7.80
CA GLY A 314 -13.46 -5.74 9.02
C GLY A 314 -12.02 -6.19 8.75
N HIS A 315 -11.81 -7.01 7.73
CA HIS A 315 -10.46 -7.43 7.30
C HIS A 315 -9.59 -6.24 6.88
N GLU A 316 -10.14 -5.31 6.09
CA GLU A 316 -9.43 -4.10 5.64
C GLU A 316 -8.97 -3.25 6.83
N ARG A 317 -9.84 -3.00 7.82
CA ARG A 317 -9.49 -2.25 9.05
C ARG A 317 -8.37 -2.93 9.83
N GLN A 318 -8.43 -4.26 9.99
CA GLN A 318 -7.38 -5.02 10.67
C GLN A 318 -6.03 -4.90 9.96
N ILE A 319 -6.02 -4.99 8.62
CA ILE A 319 -4.81 -4.81 7.82
C ILE A 319 -4.23 -3.41 8.01
N ARG A 320 -5.07 -2.36 7.97
CA ARG A 320 -4.63 -0.98 8.18
C ARG A 320 -4.04 -0.76 9.57
N GLU A 321 -4.69 -1.30 10.61
CA GLU A 321 -4.16 -1.25 11.98
C GLU A 321 -2.78 -1.92 12.09
N THR A 322 -2.60 -3.12 11.53
CA THR A 322 -1.31 -3.80 11.53
C THR A 322 -0.23 -2.99 10.79
N LYS A 323 -0.58 -2.34 9.67
CA LYS A 323 0.34 -1.47 8.93
C LYS A 323 0.77 -0.24 9.74
N ARG A 324 -0.13 0.32 10.56
CA ARG A 324 0.19 1.41 11.51
C ARG A 324 1.22 0.94 12.55
N LYS A 325 1.02 -0.23 13.15
CA LYS A 325 1.97 -0.83 14.11
C LYS A 325 3.35 -1.02 13.49
N LEU A 326 3.40 -1.59 12.28
CA LEU A 326 4.65 -1.78 11.55
C LEU A 326 5.38 -0.46 11.25
N ALA A 327 4.65 0.61 10.93
CA ALA A 327 5.25 1.94 10.75
C ALA A 327 5.86 2.47 12.05
N GLY A 328 5.16 2.31 13.18
CA GLY A 328 5.67 2.66 14.51
C GLY A 328 6.94 1.88 14.86
N TYR A 329 6.89 0.55 14.79
CA TYR A 329 8.03 -0.31 15.10
C TYR A 329 9.23 -0.07 14.19
N SER A 330 9.03 0.02 12.88
CA SER A 330 10.12 0.31 11.94
C SER A 330 10.80 1.66 12.25
N SER A 331 10.03 2.68 12.62
CA SER A 331 10.57 3.99 12.98
C SER A 331 11.35 3.93 14.29
N ALA A 332 10.86 3.15 15.25
CA ALA A 332 11.49 2.95 16.54
C ALA A 332 12.79 2.15 16.43
N VAL A 333 12.83 1.08 15.62
CA VAL A 333 14.06 0.30 15.37
C VAL A 333 15.19 1.18 14.84
N ASN A 334 14.88 2.11 13.95
CA ASN A 334 15.87 3.03 13.37
C ASN A 334 16.36 4.10 14.37
N GLU A 335 15.60 4.35 15.44
CA GLU A 335 15.94 5.34 16.47
C GLU A 335 16.61 4.72 17.69
N ALA A 336 16.35 3.42 17.96
CA ALA A 336 16.91 2.71 19.10
C ALA A 336 18.43 2.57 18.99
N LYS A 337 19.14 3.02 20.03
CA LYS A 337 20.60 2.92 20.15
C LYS A 337 21.06 1.69 20.92
N ASP A 338 20.24 1.22 21.86
CA ASP A 338 20.49 0.03 22.67
C ASP A 338 20.07 -1.25 21.92
N ASP A 339 20.95 -2.26 21.93
CA ASP A 339 20.72 -3.51 21.21
C ASP A 339 19.56 -4.32 21.79
N THR A 340 19.32 -4.26 23.10
CA THR A 340 18.21 -4.98 23.74
C THR A 340 16.88 -4.43 23.26
N LEU A 341 16.71 -3.11 23.33
CA LEU A 341 15.52 -2.42 22.83
C LEU A 341 15.35 -2.65 21.32
N LYS A 342 16.42 -2.53 20.55
CA LYS A 342 16.40 -2.73 19.10
C LYS A 342 15.95 -4.15 18.73
N ASN A 343 16.48 -5.16 19.42
CA ASN A 343 16.08 -6.56 19.23
C ASN A 343 14.62 -6.80 19.61
N THR A 344 14.15 -6.26 20.73
CA THR A 344 12.73 -6.35 21.13
C THR A 344 11.81 -5.71 20.10
N LEU A 345 12.14 -4.50 19.62
CA LEU A 345 11.36 -3.81 18.60
C LEU A 345 11.37 -4.56 17.25
N GLN A 346 12.52 -5.13 16.86
CA GLN A 346 12.63 -5.95 15.66
C GLN A 346 11.79 -7.23 15.76
N ASN A 347 11.78 -7.88 16.93
CA ASN A 347 10.92 -9.05 17.16
C ASN A 347 9.44 -8.69 17.03
N ARG A 348 8.99 -7.58 17.63
CA ARG A 348 7.60 -7.09 17.48
C ARG A 348 7.26 -6.74 16.03
N PHE A 349 8.19 -6.12 15.31
CA PHE A 349 8.04 -5.84 13.89
C PHE A 349 7.85 -7.14 13.08
N ASN A 350 8.63 -8.17 13.37
CA ASN A 350 8.56 -9.47 12.70
C ASN A 350 7.23 -10.19 12.98
N GLU A 351 6.78 -10.19 14.24
CA GLU A 351 5.47 -10.73 14.64
C GLU A 351 4.31 -10.09 13.86
N GLU A 352 4.26 -8.76 13.83
CA GLU A 352 3.21 -8.02 13.10
C GLU A 352 3.36 -8.18 11.58
N SER A 353 4.58 -8.41 11.07
CA SER A 353 4.82 -8.68 9.65
C SER A 353 4.21 -10.00 9.21
N VAL A 354 4.37 -11.05 10.03
CA VAL A 354 3.73 -12.36 9.82
C VAL A 354 2.21 -12.22 9.90
N ARG A 355 1.71 -11.49 10.91
CA ARG A 355 0.28 -11.22 11.07
C ARG A 355 -0.31 -10.52 9.85
N LEU A 356 0.37 -9.48 9.34
CA LEU A 356 -0.05 -8.75 8.14
C LEU A 356 -0.21 -9.70 6.95
N LYS A 357 0.73 -10.63 6.75
CA LYS A 357 0.65 -11.59 5.64
C LYS A 357 -0.49 -12.58 5.78
N LYS A 358 -0.77 -13.05 7.00
CA LYS A 358 -1.96 -13.87 7.28
C LYS A 358 -3.25 -13.09 7.00
N GLN A 359 -3.34 -11.83 7.42
CA GLN A 359 -4.51 -10.98 7.17
C GLN A 359 -4.71 -10.67 5.68
N GLU A 360 -3.63 -10.33 4.95
CA GLU A 360 -3.68 -10.10 3.50
C GLU A 360 -4.12 -11.37 2.74
N ALA A 361 -3.66 -12.56 3.17
CA ALA A 361 -4.10 -13.83 2.60
C ALA A 361 -5.57 -14.13 2.92
N ALA A 362 -6.01 -13.91 4.16
CA ALA A 362 -7.39 -14.10 4.58
C ALA A 362 -8.36 -13.20 3.81
N LEU A 363 -8.04 -11.91 3.64
CA LEU A 363 -8.87 -11.01 2.82
C LEU A 363 -8.97 -11.49 1.37
N LYS A 364 -7.84 -11.93 0.78
CA LYS A 364 -7.86 -12.47 -0.59
C LYS A 364 -8.69 -13.74 -0.71
N ALA A 365 -8.59 -14.64 0.26
CA ALA A 365 -9.38 -15.86 0.31
C ALA A 365 -10.87 -15.52 0.45
N PHE A 366 -11.23 -14.63 1.38
CA PHE A 366 -12.58 -14.14 1.57
C PHE A 366 -13.17 -13.55 0.28
N CYS A 367 -12.46 -12.62 -0.38
CA CYS A 367 -12.91 -12.02 -1.64
C CYS A 367 -13.06 -13.08 -2.76
N LYS A 368 -12.15 -14.07 -2.81
CA LYS A 368 -12.23 -15.15 -3.80
C LYS A 368 -13.44 -16.06 -3.56
N GLU A 369 -13.69 -16.44 -2.31
CA GLU A 369 -14.77 -17.34 -1.93
C GLU A 369 -16.14 -16.68 -2.11
N THR A 370 -16.26 -15.42 -1.69
CA THR A 370 -17.52 -14.65 -1.77
C THR A 370 -17.78 -14.03 -3.15
N GLY A 371 -16.87 -14.17 -4.11
CA GLY A 371 -16.94 -13.48 -5.41
C GLY A 371 -16.75 -11.96 -5.33
N ARG A 372 -16.61 -11.38 -4.13
CA ARG A 372 -16.47 -9.94 -3.92
C ARG A 372 -15.14 -9.42 -4.44
N ARG A 373 -15.16 -8.20 -4.96
CA ARG A 373 -13.96 -7.53 -5.46
C ARG A 373 -12.97 -7.21 -4.34
N TYR A 374 -11.70 -7.55 -4.59
CA TYR A 374 -10.60 -7.11 -3.73
C TYR A 374 -10.33 -5.61 -3.93
N GLU A 375 -10.63 -4.79 -2.92
CA GLU A 375 -10.46 -3.34 -2.98
C GLU A 375 -9.04 -2.92 -2.56
N SER A 376 -8.10 -2.94 -3.50
CA SER A 376 -6.69 -2.64 -3.23
C SER A 376 -6.46 -1.26 -2.63
N ALA A 377 -7.25 -0.25 -3.02
CA ALA A 377 -7.13 1.12 -2.49
C ALA A 377 -7.44 1.21 -0.98
N ARG A 378 -8.26 0.30 -0.44
CA ARG A 378 -8.64 0.28 0.99
C ARG A 378 -7.57 -0.32 1.89
N VAL A 379 -6.60 -1.02 1.30
CA VAL A 379 -5.49 -1.65 2.02
C VAL A 379 -4.12 -1.10 1.60
N GLN A 380 -3.97 -0.53 0.41
CA GLN A 380 -2.74 0.10 -0.06
C GLN A 380 -2.73 1.59 0.31
N ILE A 381 -1.55 2.08 0.70
CA ILE A 381 -1.40 3.33 1.48
C ILE A 381 -0.65 4.42 0.70
N HIS A 382 0.09 4.07 -0.36
CA HIS A 382 0.91 5.06 -1.06
C HIS A 382 0.34 5.38 -2.44
N VAL A 383 -0.09 6.62 -2.64
CA VAL A 383 -0.54 7.13 -3.94
C VAL A 383 0.66 7.34 -4.87
N VAL A 384 0.55 6.94 -6.12
CA VAL A 384 1.51 7.25 -7.20
C VAL A 384 0.92 8.41 -7.99
N LYS A 385 1.67 9.51 -8.12
CA LYS A 385 1.25 10.69 -8.88
C LYS A 385 2.02 10.83 -10.19
N ASN A 386 1.38 11.37 -11.23
CA ASN A 386 2.05 11.80 -12.45
C ASN A 386 2.69 13.20 -12.28
N LYS A 387 3.31 13.73 -13.34
CA LYS A 387 3.92 15.07 -13.34
C LYS A 387 2.93 16.22 -13.17
N ALA A 388 1.66 16.02 -13.53
CA ALA A 388 0.58 16.99 -13.33
C ALA A 388 0.01 16.97 -11.90
N GLY A 389 0.45 16.02 -11.06
CA GLY A 389 -0.03 15.84 -9.69
C GLY A 389 -1.23 14.89 -9.57
N ASP A 390 -1.73 14.35 -10.68
CA ASP A 390 -2.86 13.42 -10.71
C ASP A 390 -2.45 12.05 -10.17
N ILE A 391 -3.39 11.39 -9.51
CA ILE A 391 -3.22 10.05 -8.96
C ILE A 391 -3.36 9.00 -10.07
N VAL A 392 -2.26 8.31 -10.39
CA VAL A 392 -2.20 7.28 -11.45
C VAL A 392 -2.09 5.84 -10.91
N GLY A 393 -2.01 5.66 -9.59
CA GLY A 393 -2.01 4.31 -8.99
C GLY A 393 -1.71 4.28 -7.50
N PHE A 394 -1.56 3.06 -6.97
CA PHE A 394 -1.20 2.80 -5.58
C PHE A 394 0.01 1.86 -5.49
N ASN A 395 0.91 2.11 -4.54
CA ASN A 395 2.15 1.35 -4.32
C ASN A 395 2.27 0.88 -2.86
N ARG A 396 3.32 0.12 -2.57
CA ARG A 396 3.65 -0.38 -1.22
C ARG A 396 3.89 0.78 -0.26
N SER A 397 3.27 0.67 0.91
CA SER A 397 3.48 1.58 2.03
C SER A 397 4.92 1.53 2.55
N VAL A 398 5.35 2.54 3.31
CA VAL A 398 6.63 2.51 4.03
C VAL A 398 6.74 1.26 4.91
N ALA A 399 5.67 0.92 5.64
CA ALA A 399 5.59 -0.31 6.42
C ALA A 399 5.77 -1.58 5.56
N GLN A 400 5.10 -1.67 4.40
CA GLN A 400 5.26 -2.82 3.50
C GLN A 400 6.64 -2.89 2.85
N LYS A 401 7.28 -1.75 2.57
CA LYS A 401 8.67 -1.69 2.11
C LYS A 401 9.61 -2.19 3.19
N ALA A 402 9.42 -1.79 4.44
CA ALA A 402 10.18 -2.29 5.59
C ALA A 402 10.00 -3.82 5.76
N VAL A 403 8.77 -4.33 5.67
CA VAL A 403 8.50 -5.79 5.73
C VAL A 403 9.25 -6.53 4.63
N TRP A 404 9.27 -5.96 3.42
CA TRP A 404 9.94 -6.60 2.30
C TRP A 404 11.47 -6.55 2.42
N GLN A 405 12.01 -5.45 2.96
CA GLN A 405 13.43 -5.31 3.27
C GLN A 405 13.86 -6.28 4.38
N ASP A 406 13.05 -6.42 5.43
CA ASP A 406 13.30 -7.38 6.51
C ASP A 406 13.27 -8.84 6.00
N ARG A 407 12.29 -9.17 5.14
CA ARG A 407 12.25 -10.48 4.48
C ARG A 407 13.50 -10.75 3.64
N LYS A 408 13.99 -9.75 2.91
CA LYS A 408 15.26 -9.84 2.17
C LYS A 408 16.44 -10.08 3.09
N ASN A 409 16.52 -9.37 4.22
CA ASN A 409 17.59 -9.54 5.20
C ASN A 409 17.54 -10.94 5.84
N THR A 410 16.34 -11.41 6.21
CA THR A 410 16.15 -12.76 6.76
C THR A 410 16.61 -13.84 5.77
N PHE A 411 16.26 -13.69 4.48
CA PHE A 411 16.72 -14.57 3.42
C PHE A 411 18.25 -14.57 3.27
N LYS A 412 18.88 -13.40 3.24
CA LYS A 412 20.35 -13.27 3.19
C LYS A 412 21.00 -13.93 4.40
N ASN A 413 20.46 -13.75 5.60
CA ASN A 413 20.95 -14.39 6.82
C ASN A 413 20.82 -15.92 6.76
N GLN A 414 19.73 -16.46 6.21
CA GLN A 414 19.59 -17.91 5.98
C GLN A 414 20.66 -18.43 5.02
N MET A 415 20.95 -17.70 3.96
CA MET A 415 22.04 -18.06 3.04
C MET A 415 23.43 -17.95 3.70
N SER A 416 23.68 -16.92 4.50
CA SER A 416 24.93 -16.78 5.27
C SER A 416 25.16 -17.97 6.21
N LYS A 417 24.12 -18.47 6.88
CA LYS A 417 24.23 -19.67 7.74
C LYS A 417 24.68 -20.92 7.00
N GLN A 418 24.48 -21.00 5.67
CA GLN A 418 24.99 -22.13 4.90
C GLN A 418 26.52 -22.20 4.90
N LEU A 419 27.22 -21.10 5.21
CA LEU A 419 28.67 -21.06 5.37
C LEU A 419 29.15 -21.86 6.60
N GLU A 420 28.28 -22.09 7.59
CA GLU A 420 28.59 -22.95 8.76
C GLU A 420 28.77 -24.42 8.36
N LYS A 421 28.24 -24.84 7.21
CA LYS A 421 28.38 -26.20 6.65
C LYS A 421 29.75 -26.44 6.00
N LEU A 422 30.56 -25.40 5.86
CA LEU A 422 31.85 -25.46 5.17
C LEU A 422 32.97 -25.85 6.13
N ALA A 423 33.89 -26.69 5.66
CA ALA A 423 35.15 -26.93 6.33
C ALA A 423 36.04 -25.67 6.28
N GLU A 424 37.03 -25.55 7.17
CA GLU A 424 37.90 -24.37 7.22
C GLU A 424 38.72 -24.21 5.93
N GLU A 425 39.12 -25.30 5.30
CA GLU A 425 39.83 -25.31 4.02
C GLU A 425 38.94 -24.78 2.88
N GLU A 426 37.66 -25.11 2.89
CA GLU A 426 36.65 -24.63 1.93
C GLU A 426 36.39 -23.13 2.12
N LYS A 427 36.23 -22.66 3.36
CA LYS A 427 36.10 -21.23 3.66
C LYS A 427 37.34 -20.47 3.18
N LYS A 428 38.53 -21.02 3.45
CA LYS A 428 39.81 -20.45 2.98
C LYS A 428 39.93 -20.45 1.46
N ALA A 429 39.37 -21.44 0.77
CA ALA A 429 39.31 -21.47 -0.69
C ALA A 429 38.43 -20.33 -1.24
N ILE A 430 37.25 -20.11 -0.66
CA ILE A 430 36.38 -18.97 -1.02
C ILE A 430 37.08 -17.64 -0.73
N TRP A 431 37.73 -17.51 0.43
CA TRP A 431 38.50 -16.32 0.79
C TRP A 431 39.62 -16.04 -0.24
N ARG A 432 40.39 -17.06 -0.62
CA ARG A 432 41.44 -16.94 -1.65
C ARG A 432 40.87 -16.58 -3.02
N TYR A 433 39.71 -17.16 -3.38
CA TYR A 433 39.02 -16.86 -4.63
C TYR A 433 38.62 -15.39 -4.71
N THR A 434 37.98 -14.86 -3.66
CA THR A 434 37.62 -13.42 -3.56
C THR A 434 38.82 -12.49 -3.37
N GLY A 435 40.03 -13.03 -3.25
CA GLY A 435 41.28 -12.27 -3.23
C GLY A 435 41.95 -12.28 -4.59
N ASN A 436 43.09 -12.95 -4.68
CA ASN A 436 43.96 -12.97 -5.86
C ASN A 436 43.70 -14.15 -6.81
N ALA A 437 42.94 -15.18 -6.38
CA ALA A 437 42.83 -16.41 -7.15
C ALA A 437 41.75 -16.40 -8.25
N ALA A 438 40.72 -15.55 -8.18
CA ALA A 438 39.64 -15.53 -9.18
C ALA A 438 40.13 -15.38 -10.62
N ASN A 439 41.02 -14.42 -10.89
CA ASN A 439 41.56 -14.20 -12.23
C ASN A 439 42.40 -15.38 -12.72
N ARG A 440 43.27 -15.93 -11.85
CA ARG A 440 44.13 -17.08 -12.17
C ARG A 440 43.31 -18.30 -12.56
N VAL A 441 42.32 -18.66 -11.74
CA VAL A 441 41.51 -19.87 -11.91
C VAL A 441 40.57 -19.74 -13.08
N ASN A 442 39.83 -18.63 -13.20
CA ASN A 442 38.94 -18.45 -14.34
C ASN A 442 39.72 -18.35 -15.65
N SER A 443 40.88 -17.68 -15.67
CA SER A 443 41.72 -17.63 -16.88
C SER A 443 42.23 -19.01 -17.30
N ALA A 444 42.55 -19.90 -16.35
CA ALA A 444 42.92 -21.29 -16.65
C ALA A 444 41.76 -22.02 -17.35
N ILE A 445 40.54 -21.93 -16.79
CA ILE A 445 39.33 -22.53 -17.35
C ILE A 445 39.05 -21.98 -18.76
N TYR A 446 39.08 -20.65 -18.93
CA TYR A 446 38.81 -19.99 -20.20
C TYR A 446 39.90 -20.24 -21.25
N SER A 447 41.13 -20.54 -20.84
CA SER A 447 42.21 -20.86 -21.79
C SER A 447 42.03 -22.21 -22.49
N GLY A 448 41.28 -23.14 -21.87
CA GLY A 448 41.13 -24.52 -22.37
C GLY A 448 42.42 -25.35 -22.34
N LYS A 449 43.54 -24.82 -21.79
CA LYS A 449 44.83 -25.53 -21.74
C LYS A 449 44.85 -26.49 -20.57
N GLN A 450 44.85 -27.79 -20.84
CA GLN A 450 44.79 -28.83 -19.81
C GLN A 450 45.86 -28.67 -18.72
N GLN A 451 47.11 -28.39 -19.09
CA GLN A 451 48.20 -28.15 -18.15
C GLN A 451 47.90 -27.05 -17.11
N ARG A 452 47.23 -25.95 -17.52
CA ARG A 452 46.86 -24.86 -16.60
C ARG A 452 45.68 -25.22 -15.71
N ILE A 453 44.75 -26.04 -16.23
CA ILE A 453 43.60 -26.55 -15.48
C ILE A 453 44.10 -27.53 -14.42
N ASP A 454 45.02 -28.43 -14.77
CA ASP A 454 45.58 -29.43 -13.86
C ASP A 454 46.32 -28.77 -12.69
N GLN A 455 47.05 -27.67 -12.94
CA GLN A 455 47.72 -26.89 -11.90
C GLN A 455 46.77 -26.31 -10.84
N GLU A 456 45.52 -26.01 -11.22
CA GLU A 456 44.52 -25.44 -10.32
C GLU A 456 43.50 -26.47 -9.82
N LYS A 457 43.58 -27.72 -10.29
CA LYS A 457 42.56 -28.76 -10.08
C LYS A 457 42.20 -28.94 -8.60
N GLY A 458 43.19 -29.08 -7.72
CA GLY A 458 42.93 -29.25 -6.28
C GLY A 458 42.23 -28.03 -5.65
N PHE A 459 42.54 -26.81 -6.09
CA PHE A 459 41.85 -25.60 -5.64
C PHE A 459 40.42 -25.53 -6.18
N MET A 460 40.23 -25.93 -7.44
CA MET A 460 38.91 -25.97 -8.09
C MET A 460 38.01 -27.03 -7.46
N ASP A 461 38.52 -28.22 -7.15
CA ASP A 461 37.75 -29.28 -6.50
C ASP A 461 37.28 -28.85 -5.10
N LEU A 462 38.12 -28.10 -4.36
CA LEU A 462 37.74 -27.51 -3.08
C LEU A 462 36.62 -26.47 -3.22
N LEU A 463 36.73 -25.55 -4.18
CA LEU A 463 35.70 -24.54 -4.43
C LEU A 463 34.38 -25.16 -4.90
N ASP A 464 34.46 -26.17 -5.76
CA ASP A 464 33.29 -26.92 -6.20
C ASP A 464 32.62 -27.65 -5.04
N SER A 465 33.39 -28.28 -4.15
CA SER A 465 32.87 -28.90 -2.93
C SER A 465 32.12 -27.88 -2.09
N ALA A 466 32.75 -26.73 -1.83
CA ALA A 466 32.16 -25.66 -1.03
C ALA A 466 30.83 -25.16 -1.63
N LEU A 467 30.86 -24.76 -2.92
CA LEU A 467 29.69 -24.18 -3.58
C LEU A 467 28.55 -25.19 -3.75
N SER A 468 28.86 -26.48 -3.93
CA SER A 468 27.85 -27.54 -4.06
C SER A 468 27.03 -27.76 -2.79
N LYS A 469 27.53 -27.34 -1.62
CA LYS A 469 26.80 -27.36 -0.33
C LYS A 469 25.77 -26.24 -0.22
N GLY A 470 25.88 -25.23 -1.10
CA GLY A 470 25.00 -24.09 -1.15
C GLY A 470 23.73 -24.34 -1.97
N THR A 471 22.59 -23.81 -1.50
CA THR A 471 21.30 -23.91 -2.18
C THR A 471 20.51 -22.60 -2.05
N ALA A 472 19.86 -22.19 -3.13
CA ALA A 472 18.89 -21.11 -3.14
C ALA A 472 17.59 -21.54 -2.44
N GLU A 473 17.48 -21.29 -1.13
CA GLU A 473 16.28 -21.68 -0.36
C GLU A 473 15.01 -20.90 -0.75
N HIS A 474 15.18 -19.78 -1.46
CA HIS A 474 14.11 -18.96 -2.01
C HIS A 474 14.48 -18.45 -3.40
N LYS A 475 13.47 -18.06 -4.17
CA LYS A 475 13.68 -17.34 -5.43
C LYS A 475 14.38 -16.01 -5.15
N MET A 476 15.48 -15.74 -5.87
CA MET A 476 16.28 -14.53 -5.71
C MET A 476 16.62 -13.90 -7.06
N VAL A 477 17.05 -12.64 -7.04
CA VAL A 477 17.59 -11.95 -8.22
C VAL A 477 18.98 -11.49 -7.86
N VAL A 478 19.93 -11.77 -8.75
CA VAL A 478 21.32 -11.35 -8.62
C VAL A 478 21.75 -10.57 -9.86
N HIS A 479 22.69 -9.66 -9.65
CA HIS A 479 23.17 -8.73 -10.65
C HIS A 479 24.64 -9.01 -10.96
N ARG A 480 25.01 -8.89 -12.24
CA ARG A 480 26.40 -9.02 -12.69
C ARG A 480 26.69 -8.08 -13.84
N ASP A 481 27.66 -7.21 -13.62
CA ASP A 481 28.28 -6.42 -14.69
C ASP A 481 29.37 -7.22 -15.40
N THR A 482 29.39 -7.19 -16.72
CA THR A 482 30.34 -7.90 -17.57
C THR A 482 30.55 -7.19 -18.90
N ILE A 483 31.33 -7.81 -19.78
CA ILE A 483 31.46 -7.46 -21.20
C ILE A 483 30.98 -8.65 -22.06
N PRO A 484 30.57 -8.43 -23.32
CA PRO A 484 30.03 -9.48 -24.19
C PRO A 484 30.96 -10.68 -24.37
N GLU A 485 32.28 -10.46 -24.37
CA GLU A 485 33.30 -11.49 -24.52
C GLU A 485 33.28 -12.51 -23.38
N TYR A 486 32.78 -12.12 -22.20
CA TYR A 486 32.64 -13.00 -21.03
C TYR A 486 31.26 -13.65 -20.90
N LEU A 487 30.33 -13.37 -21.82
CA LEU A 487 29.06 -14.10 -21.89
C LEU A 487 29.23 -15.51 -22.47
N ASN A 488 30.34 -15.77 -23.16
CA ASN A 488 30.56 -16.97 -23.96
C ASN A 488 29.49 -17.21 -25.04
N ALA A 489 28.82 -16.14 -25.49
CA ALA A 489 27.85 -16.20 -26.57
C ALA A 489 28.51 -16.25 -27.95
N PHE A 490 29.74 -15.72 -28.06
CA PHE A 490 30.46 -15.58 -29.32
C PHE A 490 31.85 -16.23 -29.26
N PRO A 491 32.38 -16.75 -30.38
CA PRO A 491 33.76 -17.23 -30.47
C PRO A 491 34.78 -16.14 -30.11
N LYS A 492 35.95 -16.56 -29.61
CA LYS A 492 37.02 -15.62 -29.27
C LYS A 492 37.46 -14.84 -30.51
N GLY A 493 37.46 -13.51 -30.41
CA GLY A 493 37.83 -12.60 -31.51
C GLY A 493 36.71 -12.30 -32.51
N PHE A 494 35.49 -12.82 -32.28
CA PHE A 494 34.33 -12.48 -33.08
C PHE A 494 33.93 -11.01 -32.86
N GLN A 495 33.80 -10.25 -33.94
CA GLN A 495 33.25 -8.89 -33.93
C GLN A 495 31.73 -8.99 -33.96
N TYR A 496 31.06 -8.66 -32.85
CA TYR A 496 29.61 -8.72 -32.73
C TYR A 496 28.96 -7.38 -33.08
N SER A 497 27.84 -7.44 -33.79
CA SER A 497 26.95 -6.30 -34.00
C SER A 497 25.91 -6.17 -32.88
N GLU A 498 25.18 -5.06 -32.84
CA GLU A 498 24.04 -4.91 -31.93
C GLU A 498 22.94 -5.96 -32.19
N GLU A 499 22.74 -6.34 -33.46
CA GLU A 499 21.77 -7.38 -33.83
C GLU A 499 22.18 -8.75 -33.29
N ASP A 500 23.47 -9.07 -33.29
CA ASP A 500 23.98 -10.35 -32.76
C ASP A 500 23.69 -10.47 -31.26
N ILE A 501 23.85 -9.38 -30.51
CA ILE A 501 23.51 -9.37 -29.07
C ILE A 501 22.00 -9.50 -28.88
N LYS A 502 21.17 -8.83 -29.71
CA LYS A 502 19.70 -8.98 -29.64
C LYS A 502 19.23 -10.40 -29.95
N ARG A 503 19.89 -11.10 -30.87
CA ARG A 503 19.61 -12.51 -31.23
C ARG A 503 19.85 -13.48 -30.08
N MET A 504 20.58 -13.09 -29.04
CA MET A 504 20.73 -13.90 -27.83
C MET A 504 19.42 -14.11 -27.06
N ASN A 505 18.36 -13.37 -27.39
CA ASN A 505 17.06 -13.55 -26.74
C ASN A 505 16.56 -15.00 -26.88
N GLY A 506 16.23 -15.64 -25.76
CA GLY A 506 15.82 -17.04 -25.72
C GLY A 506 16.96 -18.07 -25.68
N MET A 507 18.22 -17.66 -25.93
CA MET A 507 19.38 -18.55 -25.85
C MET A 507 19.71 -18.95 -24.40
N THR A 508 20.24 -20.16 -24.23
CA THR A 508 20.81 -20.62 -22.96
C THR A 508 22.32 -20.50 -23.04
N LEU A 509 22.90 -19.72 -22.14
CA LEU A 509 24.35 -19.53 -22.05
C LEU A 509 24.90 -20.30 -20.86
N THR A 510 26.14 -20.79 -21.01
CA THR A 510 26.88 -21.47 -19.93
C THR A 510 28.12 -20.65 -19.59
N ASN A 511 28.25 -20.26 -18.33
CA ASN A 511 29.49 -19.72 -17.82
C ASN A 511 30.44 -20.85 -17.42
N LYS A 512 31.51 -21.05 -18.21
CA LYS A 512 32.46 -22.15 -17.97
C LYS A 512 33.21 -21.99 -16.64
N GLY A 513 33.48 -20.76 -16.23
CA GLY A 513 34.15 -20.45 -14.97
C GLY A 513 33.16 -20.24 -13.81
N TYR A 514 33.70 -19.92 -12.64
CA TYR A 514 32.89 -19.51 -11.50
C TYR A 514 32.25 -18.15 -11.76
N THR A 515 31.01 -17.99 -11.33
CA THR A 515 30.22 -16.78 -11.61
C THR A 515 29.99 -15.98 -10.35
N SER A 516 30.65 -14.82 -10.27
CA SER A 516 30.45 -13.81 -9.23
C SER A 516 29.29 -12.90 -9.60
N THR A 517 28.39 -12.67 -8.65
CA THR A 517 27.19 -11.82 -8.78
C THR A 517 26.92 -11.11 -7.44
N SER A 518 26.01 -10.14 -7.42
CA SER A 518 25.65 -9.40 -6.21
C SER A 518 24.14 -9.30 -6.03
N PHE A 519 23.66 -9.18 -4.79
CA PHE A 519 22.28 -8.77 -4.51
C PHE A 519 21.99 -7.30 -4.84
N HIS A 520 23.02 -6.50 -5.09
CA HIS A 520 22.92 -5.11 -5.50
C HIS A 520 23.37 -4.94 -6.95
N ASP A 521 22.78 -3.97 -7.63
CA ASP A 521 23.31 -3.49 -8.90
C ASP A 521 24.61 -2.71 -8.62
N ILE A 522 25.76 -3.32 -8.93
CA ILE A 522 27.09 -2.72 -8.75
C ILE A 522 27.63 -2.37 -10.13
N MET A 523 27.76 -1.07 -10.39
CA MET A 523 28.32 -0.55 -11.63
C MET A 523 29.86 -0.58 -11.61
N TYR A 524 30.46 -1.28 -12.58
CA TYR A 524 31.90 -1.23 -12.81
C TYR A 524 32.26 -0.45 -14.07
N GLN A 525 33.21 0.47 -13.95
CA GLN A 525 33.77 1.19 -15.10
C GLN A 525 34.39 0.22 -16.11
N GLY A 526 34.13 0.43 -17.40
CA GLY A 526 34.62 -0.41 -18.50
C GLY A 526 33.82 -1.68 -18.79
N ARG A 527 32.71 -1.93 -18.06
CA ARG A 527 31.77 -3.03 -18.34
C ARG A 527 30.50 -2.48 -18.95
N ASN A 528 30.11 -2.95 -20.13
CA ASN A 528 28.97 -2.44 -20.90
C ASN A 528 27.79 -3.43 -20.99
N VAL A 529 27.83 -4.54 -20.26
CA VAL A 529 26.71 -5.48 -20.13
C VAL A 529 26.31 -5.60 -18.67
N HIS A 530 25.04 -5.37 -18.36
CA HIS A 530 24.43 -5.66 -17.07
C HIS A 530 23.52 -6.88 -17.20
N LEU A 531 23.77 -7.90 -16.38
CA LEU A 531 22.93 -9.08 -16.26
C LEU A 531 22.09 -8.99 -14.99
N GLU A 532 20.77 -9.05 -15.13
CA GLU A 532 19.81 -9.29 -14.05
C GLU A 532 19.35 -10.74 -14.18
N ILE A 533 19.74 -11.60 -13.23
CA ILE A 533 19.53 -13.05 -13.32
C ILE A 533 18.59 -13.49 -12.20
N GLU A 534 17.46 -14.05 -12.57
CA GLU A 534 16.53 -14.69 -11.65
C GLU A 534 17.01 -16.11 -11.32
N ILE A 535 17.19 -16.39 -10.03
CA ILE A 535 17.58 -17.70 -9.52
C ILE A 535 16.35 -18.35 -8.88
N PRO A 536 15.88 -19.51 -9.38
CA PRO A 536 14.72 -20.18 -8.83
C PRO A 536 15.03 -20.83 -7.47
N LYS A 537 13.98 -21.01 -6.66
CA LYS A 537 14.07 -21.77 -5.41
C LYS A 537 14.51 -23.20 -5.71
N GLY A 538 15.48 -23.70 -4.95
CA GLY A 538 16.03 -25.04 -5.08
C GLY A 538 17.29 -25.13 -5.94
N TYR A 539 17.73 -24.03 -6.58
CA TYR A 539 18.98 -24.00 -7.33
C TYR A 539 20.17 -24.39 -6.45
N LYS A 540 21.00 -25.34 -6.89
CA LYS A 540 22.16 -25.85 -6.15
C LYS A 540 23.46 -25.31 -6.73
N GLY A 541 24.49 -25.15 -5.90
CA GLY A 541 25.79 -24.69 -6.37
C GLY A 541 25.99 -23.18 -6.25
N CYS A 542 25.33 -22.53 -5.29
CA CYS A 542 25.51 -21.09 -5.02
C CYS A 542 25.62 -20.80 -3.53
N LEU A 543 26.49 -19.88 -3.14
CA LEU A 543 26.64 -19.42 -1.76
C LEU A 543 26.61 -17.90 -1.69
N TYR A 544 25.95 -17.37 -0.64
CA TYR A 544 26.12 -15.98 -0.24
C TYR A 544 27.37 -15.89 0.63
N ILE A 545 28.44 -15.31 0.10
CA ILE A 545 29.80 -15.49 0.65
C ILE A 545 30.29 -14.30 1.49
N LYS A 546 29.39 -13.37 1.85
CA LYS A 546 29.73 -12.13 2.56
C LYS A 546 30.67 -12.35 3.76
N ASP A 547 30.40 -13.35 4.58
CA ASP A 547 31.11 -13.53 5.85
C ASP A 547 32.50 -14.21 5.70
N VAL A 548 32.77 -14.82 4.54
CA VAL A 548 34.04 -15.50 4.23
C VAL A 548 34.85 -14.81 3.13
N ALA A 549 34.31 -13.77 2.51
CA ALA A 549 34.99 -12.98 1.48
C ALA A 549 36.09 -12.07 2.05
N THR A 550 37.05 -11.69 1.22
CA THR A 550 38.01 -10.63 1.57
C THR A 550 37.31 -9.30 1.81
N GLU A 551 37.93 -8.41 2.59
CA GLU A 551 37.32 -7.15 3.06
C GLU A 551 36.81 -6.24 1.93
N LYS A 552 37.52 -6.23 0.79
CA LYS A 552 37.10 -5.52 -0.44
C LYS A 552 35.76 -6.00 -1.01
N TYR A 553 35.37 -7.23 -0.74
CA TYR A 553 34.19 -7.89 -1.31
C TYR A 553 33.07 -8.14 -0.28
N LYS A 554 33.34 -7.99 1.04
CA LYS A 554 32.31 -8.08 2.10
C LYS A 554 31.13 -7.15 1.89
N ASN A 555 31.38 -5.95 1.36
CA ASN A 555 30.35 -4.94 1.14
C ASN A 555 29.59 -5.10 -0.18
N GLN A 556 30.01 -6.03 -1.04
CA GLN A 556 29.38 -6.26 -2.34
C GLN A 556 28.19 -7.21 -2.26
N GLU A 557 27.91 -7.79 -1.07
CA GLU A 557 26.85 -8.78 -0.88
C GLU A 557 26.89 -9.88 -1.97
N GLU A 558 28.07 -10.44 -2.16
CA GLU A 558 28.36 -11.34 -3.27
C GLU A 558 27.67 -12.71 -3.12
N VAL A 559 27.04 -13.16 -4.20
CA VAL A 559 26.58 -14.53 -4.38
C VAL A 559 27.46 -15.18 -5.44
N LEU A 560 28.22 -16.20 -5.03
CA LEU A 560 29.14 -16.93 -5.89
C LEU A 560 28.48 -18.23 -6.36
N PHE A 561 28.60 -18.50 -7.66
CA PHE A 561 28.07 -19.68 -8.32
C PHE A 561 29.20 -20.59 -8.78
N LYS A 562 28.95 -21.90 -8.65
CA LYS A 562 29.81 -22.97 -9.16
C LYS A 562 30.07 -22.80 -10.66
N ARG A 563 31.22 -23.29 -11.12
CA ARG A 563 31.53 -23.36 -12.55
C ARG A 563 30.47 -24.15 -13.32
N GLY A 564 30.22 -23.77 -14.57
CA GLY A 564 29.17 -24.36 -15.40
C GLY A 564 27.79 -23.74 -15.18
N PHE A 565 27.70 -22.58 -14.53
CA PHE A 565 26.44 -21.87 -14.29
C PHE A 565 25.69 -21.59 -15.60
N GLN A 566 24.46 -22.09 -15.72
CA GLN A 566 23.63 -21.94 -16.91
C GLN A 566 22.48 -20.98 -16.67
N TYR A 567 22.19 -20.13 -17.65
CA TYR A 567 21.05 -19.22 -17.61
C TYR A 567 20.47 -18.99 -19.00
N LYS A 568 19.14 -18.91 -19.06
CA LYS A 568 18.37 -18.60 -20.28
C LYS A 568 18.09 -17.11 -20.34
N ILE A 569 18.44 -16.48 -21.46
CA ILE A 569 18.15 -15.06 -21.70
C ILE A 569 16.67 -14.88 -22.02
N LYS A 570 16.04 -13.92 -21.34
CA LYS A 570 14.62 -13.58 -21.45
C LYS A 570 14.38 -12.30 -22.25
N SER A 571 15.30 -11.35 -22.16
CA SER A 571 15.25 -10.11 -22.94
C SER A 571 16.62 -9.45 -22.97
N VAL A 572 16.91 -8.76 -24.07
CA VAL A 572 18.09 -7.91 -24.25
C VAL A 572 17.60 -6.52 -24.65
N ASN A 573 17.93 -5.52 -23.85
CA ASN A 573 17.66 -4.11 -24.15
C ASN A 573 18.99 -3.34 -24.19
N LYS A 574 19.04 -2.25 -24.96
CA LYS A 574 20.20 -1.35 -25.01
C LYS A 574 19.75 0.05 -24.62
N GLU A 575 20.46 0.66 -23.69
CA GLU A 575 20.30 2.09 -23.39
C GLU A 575 21.67 2.76 -23.52
N LYS A 576 21.78 3.74 -24.42
CA LYS A 576 23.07 4.35 -24.81
C LYS A 576 24.07 3.24 -25.20
N ASP A 577 25.24 3.21 -24.58
CA ASP A 577 26.30 2.25 -24.89
C ASP A 577 26.28 0.99 -24.00
N ARG A 578 25.17 0.74 -23.27
CA ARG A 578 25.06 -0.35 -22.30
C ARG A 578 23.92 -1.30 -22.62
N TYR A 579 24.20 -2.60 -22.55
CA TYR A 579 23.22 -3.67 -22.71
C TYR A 579 22.68 -4.11 -21.35
N TYR A 580 21.37 -4.18 -21.21
CA TYR A 580 20.65 -4.71 -20.06
C TYR A 580 19.99 -6.04 -20.46
N ILE A 581 20.51 -7.12 -19.88
CA ILE A 581 20.10 -8.48 -20.18
C ILE A 581 19.37 -9.05 -18.97
N LYS A 582 18.12 -9.48 -19.17
CA LYS A 582 17.40 -10.27 -18.17
C LYS A 582 17.53 -11.75 -18.49
N ALA A 583 17.80 -12.54 -17.47
CA ALA A 583 17.96 -13.98 -17.60
C ALA A 583 17.33 -14.73 -16.43
N GLU A 584 17.16 -16.04 -16.60
CA GLU A 584 16.72 -16.96 -15.56
C GLU A 584 17.70 -18.13 -15.51
N ALA A 585 18.20 -18.46 -14.31
CA ALA A 585 19.07 -19.62 -14.12
C ALA A 585 18.33 -20.92 -14.45
N VAL A 586 19.02 -21.84 -15.11
CA VAL A 586 18.50 -23.18 -15.41
C VAL A 586 18.73 -24.06 -14.18
N LEU A 587 17.68 -24.75 -13.72
CA LEU A 587 17.71 -25.63 -12.54
C LEU A 587 18.49 -26.91 -12.77
#